data_AF-A0A915MTN3-F1
#
_entry.id   AF-A0A915MTN3-F1
#
_cell.length_a   1.000
_cell.length_b   1.000
_cell.length_c   1.000
_cell.angle_alpha   90.00
_cell.angle_beta   90.00
_cell.angle_gamma   90.00
#
_symmetry.space_group_name_H-M   'P 1'
#
loop_
_entity.id
_entity.type
_entity.pdbx_description
1 polymer ?
#
loop_
_entity_poly.entity_id
_entity_poly.type
_entity_poly.pdbx_seq_one_letter_code
_entity_poly.pdbx_strand_id
1 'polypeptide(L)'
;MSSNTSDFMPRSEVIKKLRIRGLPIRLFAESDEEALKRLRIELEKPDFNVGLKNDFQAALLQVENEEVMEKIAKGTNNTNEAEKLNIVIEETEEDATWEQIQKGASSLGEGDDNKDCDLIFAFINYIMKRWAKELNARPEQIKRSPA
;
A
#
# COMPACT_ATOMS: atom_id res chain seq x y z
N MET A 1 -36.37 10.58 43.69
CA MET A 1 -36.33 11.23 42.37
C MET A 1 -34.88 11.24 41.93
N SER A 2 -34.44 10.19 41.23
CA SER A 2 -33.06 10.08 40.76
C SER A 2 -32.96 10.89 39.47
N SER A 3 -32.28 12.03 39.55
CA SER A 3 -31.92 12.85 38.39
C SER A 3 -31.04 12.02 37.46
N ASN A 4 -31.60 11.61 36.31
CA ASN A 4 -30.88 10.95 35.23
C ASN A 4 -29.80 11.89 34.69
N THR A 5 -28.58 11.76 35.21
CA THR A 5 -27.36 12.38 34.67
C THR A 5 -26.87 11.70 33.38
N SER A 6 -27.77 11.00 32.67
CA SER A 6 -27.50 10.28 31.41
C SER A 6 -27.88 11.06 30.16
N ASP A 7 -28.47 12.25 30.30
CA ASP A 7 -29.10 12.93 29.17
C ASP A 7 -28.14 13.82 28.35
N PHE A 8 -26.93 14.09 28.86
CA PHE A 8 -25.99 15.00 28.21
C PHE A 8 -24.69 14.29 27.80
N MET A 9 -24.47 14.16 26.49
CA MET A 9 -23.18 13.75 25.90
C MET A 9 -22.63 14.93 25.10
N PRO A 10 -21.37 15.34 25.31
CA PRO A 10 -20.79 16.44 24.56
C PRO A 10 -20.76 16.09 23.06
N ARG A 11 -21.04 17.09 22.21
CA ARG A 11 -21.13 16.90 20.76
C ARG A 11 -19.91 16.21 20.16
N SER A 12 -18.71 16.49 20.67
CA SER A 12 -17.46 15.85 20.26
C SER A 12 -17.49 14.32 20.41
N GLU A 13 -18.05 13.82 21.52
CA GLU A 13 -18.20 12.38 21.75
C GLU A 13 -19.25 11.76 20.84
N VAL A 14 -20.35 12.47 20.57
CA VAL A 14 -21.39 12.03 19.63
C VAL A 14 -20.79 11.84 18.24
N ILE A 15 -20.02 12.83 17.76
CA ILE A 15 -19.33 12.77 16.47
C ILE A 15 -18.35 11.60 16.44
N LYS A 16 -17.55 11.42 17.50
CA LYS A 16 -16.55 10.34 17.57
C LYS A 16 -17.22 8.97 17.47
N LYS A 17 -18.30 8.74 18.22
CA LYS A 17 -19.03 7.45 18.21
C LYS A 17 -19.75 7.19 16.89
N LEU A 18 -20.35 8.21 16.28
CA LEU A 18 -20.96 8.10 14.94
C LEU A 18 -19.90 7.74 13.88
N ARG A 19 -18.73 8.37 13.90
CA ARG A 19 -17.62 8.07 12.98
C ARG A 19 -17.09 6.64 13.14
N ILE A 20 -16.92 6.17 14.39
CA ILE A 20 -16.43 4.80 14.65
C ILE A 20 -17.37 3.75 14.02
N ARG A 21 -18.69 4.02 14.04
CA ARG A 21 -19.72 3.19 13.44
C ARG A 21 -19.99 3.46 11.95
N GLY A 22 -19.27 4.41 11.34
CA GLY A 22 -19.48 4.77 9.93
C GLY A 22 -20.82 5.46 9.64
N LEU A 23 -21.46 6.06 10.64
CA LEU A 23 -22.75 6.76 10.48
C LEU A 23 -22.56 8.24 10.12
N PRO A 24 -23.53 8.85 9.39
CA PRO A 24 -23.52 10.27 9.11
C PRO A 24 -23.47 11.10 10.40
N ILE A 25 -22.56 12.07 10.46
CA ILE A 25 -22.36 12.92 11.65
C ILE A 25 -23.59 13.81 11.92
N ARG A 26 -24.24 14.29 10.86
CA ARG A 26 -25.47 15.09 10.91
C ARG A 26 -26.30 14.87 9.65
N LEU A 27 -27.60 14.70 9.81
CA LEU A 27 -28.56 14.64 8.70
C LEU A 27 -29.10 16.05 8.37
N PHE A 28 -29.72 16.21 7.20
CA PHE A 28 -30.32 17.48 6.81
C PHE A 28 -31.42 17.87 7.82
N ALA A 29 -31.38 19.13 8.27
CA ALA A 29 -32.28 19.70 9.28
C ALA A 29 -32.30 18.99 10.65
N GLU A 30 -31.39 18.04 10.92
CA GLU A 30 -31.24 17.41 12.23
C GLU A 30 -30.64 18.41 13.22
N SER A 31 -31.05 18.38 14.49
CA SER A 31 -30.46 19.11 15.62
C SER A 31 -29.42 18.27 16.39
N ASP A 32 -28.68 18.87 17.31
CA ASP A 32 -27.65 18.15 18.07
C ASP A 32 -28.25 17.09 19.00
N GLU A 33 -29.43 17.37 19.55
CA GLU A 33 -30.18 16.45 20.40
C GLU A 33 -30.72 15.26 19.61
N GLU A 34 -31.17 15.49 18.37
CA GLU A 34 -31.65 14.43 17.47
C GLU A 34 -30.50 13.51 17.03
N ALA A 35 -29.32 14.06 16.74
CA ALA A 35 -28.13 13.28 16.44
C ALA A 35 -27.70 12.40 17.63
N LEU A 36 -27.82 12.92 18.87
CA LEU A 36 -27.57 12.15 20.09
C LEU A 36 -28.60 11.02 20.27
N LYS A 37 -29.90 11.30 20.07
CA LYS A 37 -30.96 10.28 20.13
C LYS A 37 -30.72 9.17 19.10
N ARG A 38 -30.34 9.54 17.87
CA ARG A 38 -29.99 8.57 16.82
C ARG A 38 -28.81 7.68 17.23
N LEU A 39 -27.75 8.27 17.78
CA LEU A 39 -26.61 7.51 18.28
C LEU A 39 -27.01 6.53 19.39
N ARG A 40 -27.93 6.90 20.29
CA ARG A 40 -28.43 6.02 21.35
C ARG A 40 -29.15 4.80 20.79
N ILE A 41 -30.04 5.00 19.82
CA ILE A 41 -30.76 3.90 19.15
C ILE A 41 -29.76 2.96 18.46
N GLU A 42 -28.69 3.48 17.88
CA GLU A 42 -27.66 2.64 17.26
C GLU A 42 -26.84 1.86 18.28
N LEU A 43 -26.53 2.45 19.43
CA LEU A 43 -25.78 1.78 20.51
C LEU A 43 -26.54 0.58 21.11
N GLU A 44 -27.87 0.58 21.06
CA GLU A 44 -28.71 -0.54 21.51
C GLU A 44 -28.68 -1.73 20.54
N LYS A 45 -28.28 -1.52 19.28
CA LYS A 45 -28.14 -2.61 18.31
C LYS A 45 -26.85 -3.38 18.58
N PRO A 46 -26.85 -4.72 18.44
CA PRO A 46 -25.63 -5.51 18.55
C PRO A 46 -24.64 -5.11 17.45
N ASP A 47 -23.43 -4.71 17.85
CA ASP A 47 -22.36 -4.34 16.92
C ASP A 47 -21.90 -5.58 16.14
N PHE A 48 -22.13 -5.62 14.83
CA PHE A 48 -21.64 -6.71 13.95
C PHE A 48 -20.12 -6.61 13.64
N ASN A 49 -19.45 -5.52 14.03
CA ASN A 49 -18.15 -5.12 13.46
C ASN A 49 -17.01 -5.01 14.49
N VAL A 50 -17.11 -5.71 15.63
CA VAL A 50 -16.10 -5.65 16.71
C VAL A 50 -14.84 -6.48 16.39
N GLY A 51 -14.94 -7.49 15.51
CA GLY A 51 -13.82 -8.40 15.20
C GLY A 51 -12.76 -7.84 14.25
N LEU A 52 -13.16 -7.18 13.17
CA LEU A 52 -12.25 -6.89 12.04
C LEU A 52 -11.10 -5.93 12.37
N LYS A 53 -11.31 -4.95 13.25
CA LYS A 53 -10.26 -3.98 13.63
C LYS A 53 -9.26 -4.57 14.61
N ASN A 54 -9.70 -5.48 15.49
CA ASN A 54 -8.80 -6.15 16.43
C ASN A 54 -7.98 -7.20 15.68
N ASP A 55 -8.61 -7.98 14.81
CA ASP A 55 -7.93 -9.04 14.07
C ASP A 55 -6.88 -8.48 13.10
N PHE A 56 -7.12 -7.32 12.47
CA PHE A 56 -6.13 -6.67 11.63
C PHE A 56 -4.95 -6.12 12.44
N GLN A 57 -5.21 -5.52 13.59
CA GLN A 57 -4.15 -5.01 14.46
C GLN A 57 -3.36 -6.13 15.14
N ALA A 58 -4.02 -7.23 15.49
CA ALA A 58 -3.39 -8.46 15.98
C ALA A 58 -2.54 -9.11 14.89
N ALA A 59 -3.03 -9.19 13.65
CA ALA A 59 -2.26 -9.67 12.52
C ALA A 59 -1.02 -8.79 12.24
N LEU A 60 -1.16 -7.46 12.32
CA LEU A 60 -0.03 -6.54 12.16
C LEU A 60 1.04 -6.73 13.24
N LEU A 61 0.62 -6.84 14.51
CA LEU A 61 1.51 -7.12 15.63
C LEU A 61 2.17 -8.50 15.53
N GLN A 62 1.45 -9.49 14.98
CA GLN A 62 2.00 -10.83 14.77
C GLN A 62 3.09 -10.82 13.70
N VAL A 63 2.87 -10.13 12.57
CA VAL A 63 3.89 -9.95 11.53
C VAL A 63 5.10 -9.19 12.06
N GLU A 64 4.88 -8.11 12.82
CA GLU A 64 5.98 -7.34 13.43
C GLU A 64 6.80 -8.19 14.41
N ASN A 65 6.13 -8.99 15.25
CA ASN A 65 6.80 -9.91 16.16
C ASN A 65 7.53 -11.04 15.42
N GLU A 66 6.96 -11.60 14.35
CA GLU A 66 7.60 -12.59 13.51
C GLU A 66 8.85 -12.02 12.83
N GLU A 67 8.80 -10.80 12.29
CA GLU A 67 9.97 -10.12 11.75
C GLU A 67 11.05 -9.86 12.81
N VAL A 68 10.66 -9.43 14.01
CA VAL A 68 11.60 -9.19 15.11
C VAL A 68 12.24 -10.50 15.57
N MET A 69 11.45 -11.56 15.70
CA MET A 69 11.94 -12.90 16.04
C MET A 69 12.83 -13.48 14.95
N GLU A 70 12.52 -13.25 13.67
CA GLU A 70 13.37 -13.62 12.54
C GLU A 70 14.70 -12.85 12.57
N LYS A 71 14.67 -11.55 12.87
CA LYS A 71 15.88 -10.70 13.02
C LYS A 71 16.76 -11.13 14.21
N ILE A 72 16.14 -11.56 15.31
CA ILE A 72 16.86 -12.08 16.49
C ILE A 72 17.41 -13.49 16.23
N ALA A 73 16.62 -14.38 15.61
CA ALA A 73 17.03 -15.74 15.26
C ALA A 73 18.11 -15.77 14.18
N LYS A 74 18.13 -14.80 13.27
CA LYS A 74 19.16 -14.62 12.23
C LYS A 74 20.42 -13.89 12.71
N GLY A 75 20.57 -13.70 14.02
CA GLY A 75 21.80 -13.29 14.71
C GLY A 75 22.79 -12.50 13.87
N THR A 76 22.71 -11.16 13.93
CA THR A 76 23.80 -10.25 13.51
C THR A 76 24.59 -10.69 12.27
N ASN A 77 23.94 -10.76 11.12
CA ASN A 77 24.62 -10.72 9.82
C ASN A 77 23.91 -9.69 8.92
N ASN A 78 24.01 -8.42 9.31
CA ASN A 78 23.68 -7.27 8.48
C ASN A 78 24.70 -7.11 7.34
N THR A 79 24.64 -7.99 6.34
CA THR A 79 25.37 -7.78 5.09
C THR A 79 24.47 -7.72 3.86
N ASN A 80 23.26 -8.29 3.89
CA ASN A 80 22.48 -8.50 2.65
C ASN A 80 21.02 -7.96 2.70
N GLU A 81 20.68 -6.97 3.54
CA GLU A 81 19.37 -6.30 3.39
C GLU A 81 19.34 -5.36 2.18
N ALA A 82 20.46 -4.74 1.84
CA ALA A 82 20.58 -3.88 0.67
C ALA A 82 20.34 -4.63 -0.66
N GLU A 83 20.66 -5.92 -0.71
CA GLU A 83 20.42 -6.78 -1.88
C GLU A 83 18.93 -7.11 -2.08
N LYS A 84 18.13 -7.17 -1.00
CA LYS A 84 16.68 -7.43 -1.10
C LYS A 84 15.91 -6.30 -1.80
N LEU A 85 16.45 -5.08 -1.75
CA LEU A 85 15.86 -3.90 -2.40
C LEU A 85 16.27 -3.77 -3.88
N ASN A 86 17.19 -4.62 -4.35
CA ASN A 86 17.62 -4.58 -5.73
C ASN A 86 16.62 -5.33 -6.62
N ILE A 87 16.30 -4.74 -7.76
CA ILE A 87 15.52 -5.38 -8.82
C ILE A 87 16.36 -6.52 -9.39
N VAL A 88 15.79 -7.72 -9.45
CA VAL A 88 16.41 -8.89 -10.08
C VAL A 88 16.48 -8.65 -11.58
N ILE A 89 17.69 -8.75 -12.14
CA ILE A 89 17.94 -8.61 -13.57
C ILE A 89 18.38 -9.99 -14.07
N GLU A 90 17.55 -10.65 -14.86
CA GLU A 90 17.96 -11.86 -15.59
C GLU A 90 18.81 -11.41 -16.77
N GLU A 91 20.14 -11.55 -16.64
CA GLU A 91 21.06 -11.35 -17.75
C GLU A 91 21.00 -12.57 -18.66
N THR A 92 20.25 -12.42 -19.75
CA THR A 92 20.19 -13.38 -20.84
C THR A 92 21.26 -13.04 -21.86
N GLU A 93 21.98 -14.04 -22.36
CA GLU A 93 23.05 -13.83 -23.36
C GLU A 93 22.55 -13.21 -24.68
N GLU A 94 21.22 -13.20 -24.90
CA GLU A 94 20.55 -12.68 -26.09
C GLU A 94 20.09 -11.21 -25.99
N ASP A 95 20.61 -10.45 -25.02
CA ASP A 95 20.22 -9.05 -24.87
C ASP A 95 20.68 -8.18 -26.05
N ALA A 96 19.71 -7.59 -26.75
CA ALA A 96 19.96 -6.71 -27.87
C ALA A 96 20.72 -5.45 -27.44
N THR A 97 21.79 -5.11 -28.17
CA THR A 97 22.56 -3.88 -27.94
C THR A 97 21.83 -2.66 -28.48
N TRP A 98 22.10 -1.48 -27.92
CA TRP A 98 21.53 -0.22 -28.40
C TRP A 98 21.76 0.01 -29.89
N GLU A 99 22.95 -0.29 -30.43
CA GLU A 99 23.23 -0.10 -31.85
C GLU A 99 22.35 -0.99 -32.75
N GLN A 100 22.04 -2.21 -32.29
CA GLN A 100 21.17 -3.14 -33.01
C GLN A 100 19.74 -2.62 -33.04
N ILE A 101 19.24 -2.14 -31.89
CA ILE A 101 17.89 -1.57 -31.78
C ILE A 101 17.78 -0.31 -32.63
N GLN A 102 18.76 0.59 -32.58
CA GLN A 102 18.75 1.84 -33.37
C GLN A 102 18.73 1.56 -34.88
N LYS A 103 19.50 0.56 -35.33
CA LYS A 103 19.50 0.14 -36.73
C LYS A 103 18.16 -0.46 -37.14
N GLY A 104 17.58 -1.33 -36.31
CA GLY A 104 16.26 -1.92 -36.56
C GLY A 104 15.13 -0.88 -36.56
N ALA A 105 15.22 0.13 -35.69
CA ALA A 105 14.21 1.19 -35.58
C ALA A 105 14.07 2.02 -36.85
N SER A 106 15.11 2.08 -37.69
CA SER A 106 15.06 2.77 -38.97
C SER A 106 14.17 2.08 -40.00
N SER A 107 13.87 0.79 -39.81
CA SER A 107 12.97 0.01 -40.67
C SER A 107 11.62 -0.31 -40.02
N LEU A 108 11.34 0.26 -38.84
CA LEU A 108 10.12 0.00 -38.09
C LEU A 108 8.89 0.53 -38.85
N GLY A 109 7.90 -0.33 -39.08
CA GLY A 109 6.66 0.00 -39.78
C GLY A 109 6.74 -0.02 -41.32
N GLU A 110 7.91 -0.34 -41.88
CA GLU A 110 8.11 -0.45 -43.35
C GLU A 110 8.14 -1.91 -43.83
N GLY A 111 7.78 -2.88 -42.98
CA GLY A 111 7.98 -4.30 -43.25
C GLY A 111 7.03 -5.27 -42.54
N ASP A 112 7.61 -6.26 -41.86
CA ASP A 112 6.92 -7.38 -41.21
C ASP A 112 6.58 -7.02 -39.76
N ASP A 113 5.29 -6.90 -39.46
CA ASP A 113 4.76 -6.55 -38.14
C ASP A 113 5.33 -7.43 -37.02
N ASN A 114 5.69 -8.69 -37.29
CA ASN A 114 6.28 -9.56 -36.27
C ASN A 114 7.69 -9.10 -35.88
N LYS A 115 8.50 -8.67 -36.85
CA LYS A 115 9.85 -8.14 -36.58
C LYS A 115 9.78 -6.82 -35.85
N ASP A 116 8.78 -6.00 -36.16
CA ASP A 116 8.52 -4.76 -35.45
C ASP A 116 8.12 -5.03 -33.99
N CYS A 117 7.26 -6.03 -33.75
CA CYS A 117 6.92 -6.48 -32.41
C CYS A 117 8.16 -6.97 -31.64
N ASP A 118 9.00 -7.81 -32.25
CA ASP A 118 10.23 -8.32 -31.64
C ASP A 118 11.22 -7.19 -31.31
N LEU A 119 11.34 -6.20 -32.20
CA LEU A 119 12.19 -5.04 -32.00
C LEU A 119 11.67 -4.13 -30.88
N ILE A 120 10.36 -3.90 -30.81
CA ILE A 120 9.74 -3.14 -29.72
C ILE A 120 9.94 -3.87 -28.39
N PHE A 121 9.77 -5.19 -28.37
CA PHE A 121 10.01 -6.02 -27.19
C PHE A 121 11.48 -5.92 -26.73
N ALA A 122 12.42 -6.06 -27.66
CA ALA A 122 13.86 -5.92 -27.37
C ALA A 122 14.19 -4.52 -26.80
N PHE A 123 13.60 -3.46 -27.35
CA PHE A 123 13.77 -2.09 -26.86
C PHE A 123 13.21 -1.88 -25.46
N ILE A 124 11.99 -2.36 -25.20
CA ILE A 124 11.37 -2.25 -23.87
C ILE A 124 12.21 -3.00 -22.84
N ASN A 125 12.64 -4.23 -23.14
CA ASN A 125 13.52 -5.00 -22.26
C ASN A 125 14.85 -4.30 -22.00
N TYR A 126 15.47 -3.73 -23.04
CA TYR A 126 16.71 -2.97 -22.91
C TYR A 126 16.55 -1.78 -21.94
N ILE A 127 15.48 -0.99 -22.08
CA ILE A 127 15.22 0.15 -21.18
C ILE A 127 14.93 -0.32 -19.76
N MET A 128 14.09 -1.35 -19.59
CA MET A 128 13.77 -1.89 -18.27
C MET A 128 15.02 -2.38 -17.53
N LYS A 129 15.90 -3.10 -18.22
CA LYS A 129 17.19 -3.56 -17.66
C LYS A 129 18.09 -2.38 -17.29
N ARG A 130 18.17 -1.36 -18.16
CA ARG A 130 18.96 -0.14 -17.88
C ARG A 130 18.43 0.61 -16.64
N TRP A 131 17.12 0.80 -16.53
CA TRP A 131 16.50 1.43 -15.36
C TRP A 131 16.67 0.61 -14.11
N ALA A 132 16.57 -0.72 -14.19
CA ALA A 132 16.85 -1.59 -13.05
C ALA A 132 18.29 -1.42 -12.55
N LYS A 133 19.28 -1.37 -13.44
CA LYS A 133 20.69 -1.09 -13.09
C LYS A 133 20.83 0.28 -12.42
N GLU A 134 20.20 1.31 -12.97
CA GLU A 134 20.24 2.67 -12.41
C GLU A 134 19.56 2.77 -11.03
N LEU A 135 18.41 2.12 -10.85
CA LEU A 135 17.69 2.03 -9.59
C LEU A 135 18.51 1.27 -8.54
N ASN A 136 19.14 0.16 -8.92
CA ASN A 136 20.00 -0.63 -8.05
C ASN A 136 21.27 0.12 -7.66
N ALA A 137 21.76 1.06 -8.46
CA ALA A 137 22.92 1.90 -8.14
C ALA A 137 22.60 3.01 -7.12
N ARG A 138 21.33 3.31 -6.83
CA ARG A 138 20.95 4.37 -5.88
C ARG A 138 21.38 4.02 -4.45
N PRO A 139 21.72 5.02 -3.63
CA PRO A 139 22.02 4.80 -2.21
C PRO A 139 20.77 4.29 -1.48
N GLU A 140 21.00 3.45 -0.47
CA GLU A 140 19.94 2.75 0.27
C GLU A 140 18.93 3.71 0.92
N GLN A 141 19.39 4.86 1.41
CA GLN A 141 18.55 5.88 2.02
C GLN A 141 17.49 6.41 1.04
N ILE A 142 17.84 6.50 -0.25
CA ILE A 142 16.90 6.92 -1.30
C ILE A 142 15.96 5.77 -1.66
N LYS A 143 16.45 4.53 -1.72
CA LYS A 143 15.61 3.34 -2.00
C LYS A 143 14.55 3.09 -0.93
N ARG A 144 14.84 3.43 0.33
CA ARG A 144 13.94 3.26 1.48
C ARG A 144 13.04 4.47 1.74
N SER A 145 13.20 5.57 1.01
CA SER A 145 12.36 6.76 1.22
C SER A 145 10.92 6.47 0.78
N PRO A 146 9.90 6.83 1.59
CA PRO A 146 8.52 6.86 1.10
C PRO A 146 8.42 7.86 -0.06
N ALA A 147 7.60 7.52 -1.06
CA ALA A 147 7.29 8.35 -2.21
C ALA A 147 6.38 9.54 -1.85
#